data_AF-J3JTI2-F1
#
_entry.id   AF-J3JTI2-F1
#
_cell.length_a   1.000
_cell.length_b   1.000
_cell.length_c   1.000
_cell.angle_alpha   90.00
_cell.angle_beta   90.00
_cell.angle_gamma   90.00
#
_symmetry.space_group_name_H-M   'P 1'
#
loop_
_entity.id
_entity.type
_entity.pdbx_description
1 polymer ?
#
loop_
_entity_poly.entity_id
_entity_poly.type
_entity_poly.pdbx_seq_one_letter_code
_entity_poly.pdbx_strand_id
1 'polypeptide(L)'
;MHKESTMHLIVIRKQRDNDTPQVSELVRNAYASNISNMFLGYVFNEVTFQITMIFIALEFIFFQIRLFVCFLTVPLILLLIYVCIYGAVTMKSAQVMYEKKPIISWVAEVYEPFFQATDQKSRYKIIDDQQLEDMKEKPQGRKQIIGTVAVMRHFQNPDWAWLFRVVTDER
;
A
#
# COMPACT_ATOMS: atom_id res chain seq x y z
N MET A 1 15.67 34.46 -21.11
CA MET A 1 15.22 33.04 -21.11
C MET A 1 15.51 32.45 -19.74
N HIS A 2 14.59 32.57 -18.79
CA HIS A 2 14.71 31.89 -17.51
C HIS A 2 14.20 30.46 -17.70
N LYS A 3 15.10 29.49 -17.60
CA LYS A 3 14.75 28.07 -17.56
C LYS A 3 14.08 27.82 -16.21
N GLU A 4 12.74 27.89 -16.19
CA GLU A 4 11.95 27.42 -15.07
C GLU A 4 12.30 25.94 -14.89
N SER A 5 13.14 25.66 -13.89
CA SER A 5 13.33 24.29 -13.45
C SER A 5 11.97 23.80 -12.98
N THR A 6 11.43 22.78 -13.63
CA THR A 6 10.19 22.09 -13.24
C THR A 6 10.37 21.54 -11.82
N MET A 7 10.00 22.36 -10.83
CA MET A 7 10.15 22.04 -9.42
C MET A 7 8.94 21.22 -9.02
N HIS A 8 9.16 20.01 -8.52
CA HIS A 8 8.06 19.24 -7.94
C HIS A 8 7.74 19.82 -6.57
N LEU A 9 6.50 20.25 -6.39
CA LEU A 9 6.03 20.81 -5.13
C LEU A 9 5.31 19.71 -4.37
N ILE A 10 5.81 19.41 -3.17
CA ILE A 10 5.15 18.52 -2.22
C ILE A 10 4.49 19.39 -1.16
N VAL A 11 3.18 19.26 -1.03
CA VAL A 11 2.38 19.98 -0.05
C VAL A 11 1.96 18.99 1.03
N ILE A 12 2.33 19.29 2.28
CA ILE A 12 1.82 18.54 3.43
C ILE A 12 0.58 19.27 3.93
N ARG A 13 -0.55 18.56 4.01
CA ARG A 13 -1.80 19.14 4.51
C ARG A 13 -2.63 18.14 5.30
N LYS A 14 -3.62 18.65 6.05
CA LYS A 14 -4.62 17.80 6.70
C LYS A 14 -5.48 17.09 5.64
N GLN A 15 -5.81 15.82 5.89
CA GLN A 15 -6.70 15.05 5.02
C GLN A 15 -8.09 15.71 4.98
N ARG A 16 -8.65 15.81 3.77
CA ARG A 16 -10.04 16.23 3.52
C ARG A 16 -10.89 15.00 3.21
N ASP A 17 -12.20 15.09 3.40
CA ASP A 17 -13.10 13.93 3.20
C ASP A 17 -13.06 13.39 1.75
N ASN A 18 -12.85 14.27 0.77
CA ASN A 18 -12.73 13.92 -0.64
C ASN A 18 -11.45 13.11 -0.98
N ASP A 19 -10.46 13.09 -0.09
CA ASP A 19 -9.19 12.38 -0.29
C ASP A 19 -9.28 10.90 0.05
N THR A 20 -10.35 10.49 0.76
CA THR A 20 -10.54 9.13 1.28
C THR A 20 -10.33 8.03 0.24
N PRO A 21 -10.86 8.14 -1.01
CA PRO A 21 -10.63 7.13 -2.04
C PRO A 21 -9.17 7.01 -2.45
N GLN A 22 -8.47 8.13 -2.66
CA GLN A 22 -7.06 8.16 -3.05
C GLN A 22 -6.14 7.63 -1.93
N VAL A 23 -6.43 7.98 -0.68
CA VAL A 23 -5.72 7.46 0.49
C VAL A 23 -5.94 5.96 0.63
N SER A 24 -7.18 5.47 0.44
CA SER A 24 -7.49 4.05 0.49
C SER A 24 -6.75 3.26 -0.58
N GLU A 25 -6.63 3.81 -1.79
CA GLU A 25 -5.87 3.20 -2.88
C GLU A 25 -4.37 3.16 -2.55
N LEU A 26 -3.81 4.27 -2.07
CA LEU A 26 -2.41 4.35 -1.66
C LEU A 26 -2.05 3.30 -0.60
N VAL A 27 -2.87 3.20 0.46
CA VAL A 27 -2.66 2.20 1.53
C VAL A 27 -2.76 0.79 0.96
N ARG A 28 -3.78 0.49 0.15
CA ARG A 28 -3.94 -0.83 -0.48
C ARG A 28 -2.72 -1.19 -1.33
N ASN A 29 -2.24 -0.26 -2.15
CA ASN A 29 -1.11 -0.49 -3.04
C ASN A 29 0.18 -0.76 -2.26
N ALA A 30 0.40 -0.08 -1.13
CA ALA A 30 1.57 -0.32 -0.28
C ALA A 30 1.54 -1.68 0.44
N TYR A 31 0.36 -2.19 0.79
CA TYR A 31 0.28 -3.58 1.24
C TYR A 31 0.43 -4.57 0.07
N ALA A 32 -0.10 -4.24 -1.10
CA ALA A 32 -0.04 -5.09 -2.28
C ALA A 32 1.39 -5.24 -2.85
N SER A 33 2.24 -4.22 -2.73
CA SER A 33 3.64 -4.27 -3.16
C SER A 33 4.43 -5.39 -2.46
N ASN A 34 4.02 -5.75 -1.24
CA ASN A 34 4.66 -6.81 -0.46
C ASN A 34 4.11 -8.22 -0.75
N ILE A 35 3.09 -8.38 -1.60
CA ILE A 35 2.46 -9.68 -1.85
C ILE A 35 3.46 -10.69 -2.44
N SER A 36 4.32 -10.27 -3.36
CA SER A 36 5.33 -11.16 -3.97
C SER A 36 6.31 -11.69 -2.93
N ASN A 37 6.82 -10.81 -2.07
CA ASN A 37 7.72 -11.16 -0.97
C ASN A 37 7.04 -12.09 0.04
N MET A 38 5.79 -11.81 0.40
CA MET A 38 5.00 -12.68 1.27
C MET A 38 4.77 -14.05 0.64
N PHE A 39 4.37 -14.08 -0.63
CA PHE A 39 4.15 -15.32 -1.38
C PHE A 39 5.40 -16.19 -1.40
N LEU A 40 6.56 -15.62 -1.73
CA LEU A 40 7.82 -16.35 -1.72
C LEU A 40 8.12 -16.93 -0.31
N GLY A 41 7.94 -16.13 0.74
CA GLY A 41 8.11 -16.58 2.13
C GLY A 41 7.15 -17.71 2.53
N TYR A 42 5.89 -17.66 2.10
CA TYR A 42 4.90 -18.71 2.39
C TYR A 42 5.13 -19.99 1.56
N VAL A 43 5.59 -19.88 0.32
CA VAL A 43 5.89 -21.06 -0.52
C VAL A 43 7.02 -21.88 0.06
N PHE A 44 8.06 -21.23 0.59
CA PHE A 44 9.20 -21.91 1.24
C PHE A 44 8.98 -22.19 2.73
N ASN A 45 7.79 -21.94 3.25
CA ASN A 45 7.47 -22.27 4.63
C ASN A 45 7.23 -23.78 4.76
N GLU A 46 7.81 -24.38 5.80
CA GLU A 46 7.65 -25.80 6.13
C GLU A 46 6.18 -26.21 6.21
N VAL A 47 5.32 -25.35 6.77
CA VAL A 47 3.89 -25.61 6.92
C VAL A 47 3.20 -25.83 5.56
N THR A 48 3.60 -25.07 4.52
CA THR A 48 3.05 -25.22 3.17
C THR A 48 3.39 -26.57 2.57
N PHE A 49 4.63 -27.04 2.80
CA PHE A 49 5.05 -28.37 2.37
C PHE A 49 4.28 -29.47 3.09
N GLN A 50 4.13 -29.36 4.42
CA GLN A 50 3.36 -30.31 5.22
C GLN A 50 1.89 -30.41 4.75
N ILE A 51 1.22 -29.27 4.52
CA ILE A 51 -0.15 -29.23 3.99
C ILE A 51 -0.22 -29.91 2.63
N THR A 52 0.74 -29.63 1.74
CA THR A 52 0.80 -30.22 0.40
C THR A 52 0.90 -31.74 0.45
N MET A 53 1.79 -32.27 1.31
CA MET A 53 1.95 -33.72 1.48
C MET A 53 0.68 -34.38 2.05
N ILE A 54 -0.01 -33.72 2.98
CA ILE A 54 -1.28 -34.21 3.52
C ILE A 54 -2.35 -34.28 2.42
N PHE A 55 -2.51 -33.25 1.60
CA PHE A 55 -3.47 -33.25 0.49
C PHE A 55 -3.18 -34.35 -0.53
N ILE A 56 -1.91 -34.52 -0.92
CA ILE A 56 -1.49 -35.59 -1.82
C ILE A 56 -1.81 -36.97 -1.22
N ALA A 57 -1.52 -37.18 0.07
CA ALA A 57 -1.82 -38.45 0.74
C ALA A 57 -3.33 -38.73 0.81
N LEU A 58 -4.14 -37.71 1.07
CA LEU A 58 -5.61 -37.85 1.10
C LEU A 58 -6.16 -38.22 -0.28
N GLU A 59 -5.71 -37.54 -1.33
CA GLU A 59 -6.11 -37.83 -2.72
C GLU A 59 -5.70 -39.23 -3.16
N PHE A 60 -4.50 -39.68 -2.80
CA PHE A 60 -4.02 -41.00 -3.15
C PHE A 60 -4.77 -42.12 -2.43
N ILE A 61 -4.97 -42.00 -1.10
CA ILE A 61 -5.57 -43.06 -0.28
C ILE A 61 -7.09 -43.13 -0.47
N PHE A 62 -7.79 -42.01 -0.34
CA PHE A 62 -9.26 -42.01 -0.32
C PHE A 62 -9.86 -42.03 -1.72
N PHE A 63 -9.26 -41.31 -2.67
CA PHE A 63 -9.79 -41.20 -4.03
C PHE A 63 -9.12 -42.15 -5.02
N GLN A 64 -8.09 -42.91 -4.58
CA GLN A 64 -7.36 -43.89 -5.40
C GLN A 64 -6.83 -43.27 -6.71
N ILE A 65 -6.51 -41.98 -6.66
CA ILE A 65 -6.02 -41.22 -7.81
C ILE A 65 -4.58 -41.66 -8.12
N ARG A 66 -4.24 -41.76 -9.41
CA ARG A 66 -2.86 -42.09 -9.83
C ARG A 66 -1.90 -40.98 -9.36
N LEU A 67 -0.74 -41.37 -8.83
CA LEU A 67 0.29 -40.44 -8.31
C LEU A 67 0.65 -39.29 -9.27
N PHE A 68 0.63 -39.54 -10.59
CA PHE A 68 0.87 -38.50 -11.60
C PHE A 68 -0.12 -37.33 -11.54
N VAL A 69 -1.39 -37.62 -11.23
CA VAL A 69 -2.44 -36.61 -11.12
C VAL A 69 -2.31 -35.84 -9.81
N CYS A 70 -1.80 -36.45 -8.73
CA CYS A 70 -1.51 -35.76 -7.48
C CYS A 70 -0.46 -34.64 -7.61
N PHE A 71 0.38 -34.65 -8.66
CA PHE A 71 1.28 -33.53 -8.92
C PHE A 71 0.55 -32.26 -9.38
N LEU A 72 -0.68 -32.36 -9.91
CA LEU A 72 -1.52 -31.19 -10.21
C LEU A 72 -2.03 -30.48 -8.96
N THR A 73 -1.96 -31.15 -7.81
CA THR A 73 -2.35 -30.60 -6.51
C THR A 73 -1.35 -29.54 -6.04
N VAL A 74 -0.09 -29.65 -6.45
CA VAL A 74 0.96 -28.67 -6.13
C VAL A 74 0.63 -27.27 -6.70
N PRO A 75 0.43 -27.07 -8.03
CA PRO A 75 0.06 -25.77 -8.56
C PRO A 75 -1.30 -25.27 -8.03
N LEU A 76 -2.23 -26.17 -7.72
CA LEU A 76 -3.51 -25.81 -7.11
C LEU A 76 -3.32 -25.17 -5.73
N ILE A 77 -2.50 -25.79 -4.87
CA ILE A 77 -2.20 -25.26 -3.52
C ILE A 77 -1.45 -23.93 -3.61
N LEU A 78 -0.50 -23.81 -4.55
CA LEU A 78 0.21 -22.54 -4.77
C LEU A 78 -0.76 -21.41 -5.16
N LEU A 79 -1.70 -21.69 -6.07
CA LEU A 79 -2.75 -20.74 -6.44
C LEU A 79 -3.62 -20.37 -5.25
N LEU A 80 -4.03 -21.36 -4.44
CA LEU A 80 -4.86 -21.14 -3.26
C LEU A 80 -4.14 -20.26 -2.23
N ILE A 81 -2.85 -20.50 -1.99
CA ILE A 81 -2.02 -19.67 -1.11
C ILE A 81 -1.96 -18.23 -1.62
N TYR A 82 -1.74 -18.04 -2.92
CA TYR A 82 -1.72 -16.71 -3.52
C TYR A 82 -3.05 -15.96 -3.30
N VAL A 83 -4.19 -16.63 -3.53
CA VAL A 83 -5.52 -16.06 -3.28
C VAL A 83 -5.72 -15.73 -1.80
N CYS A 84 -5.32 -16.61 -0.89
CA CYS A 84 -5.39 -16.37 0.55
C CYS A 84 -4.55 -15.16 0.99
N ILE A 85 -3.33 -15.01 0.47
CA ILE A 85 -2.47 -13.86 0.75
C ILE A 85 -3.10 -12.58 0.22
N TYR A 86 -3.57 -12.58 -1.03
CA TYR A 86 -4.23 -11.43 -1.63
C TYR A 86 -5.46 -10.98 -0.82
N GLY A 87 -6.30 -11.96 -0.41
CA GLY A 87 -7.46 -11.72 0.43
C GLY A 87 -7.08 -11.17 1.80
N ALA A 88 -6.08 -11.76 2.47
CA ALA A 88 -5.60 -11.32 3.78
C ALA A 88 -5.04 -9.89 3.71
N VAL A 89 -4.22 -9.58 2.71
CA VAL A 89 -3.66 -8.24 2.47
C VAL A 89 -4.77 -7.22 2.23
N THR A 90 -5.74 -7.55 1.35
CA THR A 90 -6.87 -6.67 1.06
C THR A 90 -7.70 -6.40 2.32
N MET A 91 -8.02 -7.44 3.09
CA MET A 91 -8.77 -7.32 4.34
C MET A 91 -8.00 -6.49 5.38
N LYS A 92 -6.69 -6.70 5.52
CA LYS A 92 -5.84 -5.92 6.43
C LYS A 92 -5.78 -4.44 6.05
N SER A 93 -5.65 -4.13 4.76
CA SER A 93 -5.68 -2.75 4.28
C SER A 93 -7.04 -2.07 4.59
N ALA A 94 -8.14 -2.80 4.43
CA ALA A 94 -9.48 -2.31 4.76
C ALA A 94 -9.68 -2.11 6.27
N GLN A 95 -9.23 -3.04 7.12
CA GLN A 95 -9.25 -2.89 8.58
C GLN A 95 -8.51 -1.62 9.00
N VAL A 96 -7.30 -1.44 8.48
CA VAL A 96 -6.50 -0.25 8.74
C VAL A 96 -7.23 1.02 8.33
N MET A 97 -7.97 1.01 7.20
CA MET A 97 -8.69 2.17 6.65
C MET A 97 -10.03 2.49 7.35
N TYR A 98 -10.77 1.51 7.83
CA TYR A 98 -12.15 1.72 8.30
C TYR A 98 -12.34 1.46 9.80
N GLU A 99 -11.57 0.56 10.40
CA GLU A 99 -11.77 0.15 11.80
C GLU A 99 -11.20 1.16 12.78
N LYS A 100 -10.08 1.80 12.43
CA LYS A 100 -9.38 2.76 13.27
C LYS A 100 -9.78 4.18 12.91
N LYS A 101 -10.44 4.89 13.84
CA LYS A 101 -10.75 6.32 13.69
C LYS A 101 -9.53 7.17 14.06
N PRO A 102 -8.98 7.97 13.13
CA PRO A 102 -7.90 8.89 13.45
C PRO A 102 -8.41 10.09 14.26
N ILE A 103 -7.57 10.61 15.17
CA ILE A 103 -7.76 11.95 15.73
C ILE A 103 -7.46 12.99 14.64
N ILE A 104 -6.37 12.75 13.92
CA ILE A 104 -5.89 13.62 12.85
C ILE A 104 -5.17 12.76 11.81
N SER A 105 -5.29 13.14 10.56
CA SER A 105 -4.56 12.54 9.46
C SER A 105 -4.01 13.62 8.54
N TRP A 106 -2.79 13.38 8.08
CA TRP A 106 -2.09 14.20 7.12
C TRP A 106 -1.85 13.42 5.84
N VAL A 107 -1.82 14.16 4.75
CA VAL A 107 -1.54 13.66 3.41
C VAL A 107 -0.44 14.51 2.80
N ALA A 108 0.45 13.85 2.07
CA ALA A 108 1.44 14.50 1.23
C ALA A 108 0.93 14.47 -0.21
N GLU A 109 0.69 15.65 -0.78
CA GLU A 109 0.28 15.82 -2.17
C GLU A 109 1.45 16.27 -3.01
N VAL A 110 1.66 15.63 -4.17
CA VAL A 110 2.58 16.12 -5.19
C VAL A 110 1.81 16.89 -6.25
N TYR A 111 2.38 18.01 -6.68
CA TYR A 111 1.95 18.76 -7.85
C TYR A 111 2.95 18.50 -8.97
N GLU A 112 2.53 17.71 -9.95
CA GLU A 112 3.35 17.40 -11.12
C GLU A 112 2.96 18.30 -12.31
N PRO A 113 3.94 18.91 -13.01
CA PRO A 113 3.69 19.61 -14.26
C PRO A 113 3.26 18.59 -15.33
N PHE A 114 2.32 18.99 -16.20
CA PHE A 114 1.73 18.13 -17.24
C PHE A 114 2.74 17.53 -18.24
N PHE A 115 3.94 18.12 -18.37
CA PHE A 115 5.02 17.64 -19.22
C PHE A 115 6.26 17.34 -18.37
N GLN A 116 6.60 16.06 -18.21
CA GLN A 116 7.87 15.61 -17.62
C GLN A 116 8.91 15.45 -18.74
N ALA A 117 9.98 16.24 -18.69
CA ALA A 117 11.22 15.90 -19.41
C ALA A 117 11.99 14.89 -18.53
N THR A 118 12.17 13.68 -19.04
CA THR A 118 12.55 12.44 -18.34
C THR A 118 13.87 12.44 -17.55
N ASP A 119 14.69 13.50 -17.51
CA ASP A 119 16.13 13.27 -17.28
C ASP A 119 16.88 14.17 -16.28
N GLN A 120 16.24 14.78 -15.28
CA GLN A 120 17.03 15.44 -14.22
C GLN A 120 16.46 15.23 -12.83
N LYS A 121 17.35 14.94 -11.87
CA LYS A 121 17.13 14.97 -10.42
C LYS A 121 16.20 16.11 -10.05
N SER A 122 14.92 15.80 -9.93
CA SER A 122 13.91 16.81 -9.68
C SER A 122 14.15 17.41 -8.31
N ARG A 123 14.29 18.73 -8.24
CA ARG A 123 14.34 19.42 -6.95
C ARG A 123 12.94 19.44 -6.39
N TYR A 124 12.76 18.78 -5.25
CA TYR A 124 11.51 18.81 -4.50
C TYR A 124 11.51 20.02 -3.57
N LYS A 125 10.42 20.79 -3.57
CA LYS A 125 10.13 21.77 -2.52
C LYS A 125 9.03 21.22 -1.64
N ILE A 126 9.32 21.07 -0.36
CA ILE A 126 8.30 20.72 0.64
C ILE A 126 7.75 22.03 1.19
N ILE A 127 6.44 22.21 1.12
CA ILE A 127 5.74 23.36 1.69
C ILE A 127 4.54 22.90 2.52
N ASP A 128 4.14 23.74 3.46
CA ASP A 128 2.92 23.53 4.26
C ASP A 128 1.68 24.14 3.59
N ASP A 129 0.49 23.75 4.01
CA ASP A 129 -0.79 24.21 3.43
C ASP A 129 -0.92 25.74 3.49
N GLN A 130 -0.48 26.38 4.58
CA GLN A 130 -0.50 27.85 4.73
C GLN A 130 0.38 28.56 3.69
N GLN A 131 1.56 28.00 3.42
CA GLN A 131 2.49 28.55 2.44
C GLN A 131 1.99 28.40 1.00
N LEU A 132 1.12 27.41 0.74
CA LEU A 132 0.44 27.25 -0.54
C LEU A 132 -0.65 28.31 -0.73
N GLU A 133 -1.38 28.67 0.34
CA GLU A 133 -2.40 29.72 0.27
C GLU A 133 -1.80 31.12 0.06
N ASP A 134 -0.61 31.36 0.62
CA ASP A 134 0.14 32.60 0.45
C ASP A 134 0.79 32.73 -0.95
N MET A 135 0.86 31.66 -1.72
CA MET A 135 1.34 31.70 -3.10
C MET A 135 0.32 32.36 -4.02
N LYS A 136 0.71 33.49 -4.62
CA LYS A 136 -0.09 34.23 -5.61
C LYS A 136 -0.48 33.37 -6.83
N GLU A 137 0.37 32.40 -7.19
CA GLU A 137 0.13 31.48 -8.28
C GLU A 137 0.04 30.06 -7.73
N LYS A 138 -1.15 29.46 -7.85
CA LYS A 138 -1.34 28.06 -7.48
C LYS A 138 -0.65 27.19 -8.54
N PRO A 139 0.15 26.19 -8.13
CA PRO A 139 0.77 25.25 -9.06
C PRO A 139 -0.31 24.60 -9.94
N GLN A 140 -0.19 24.80 -11.25
CA GLN A 140 -1.05 24.17 -12.24
C GLN A 140 -0.48 22.79 -12.57
N GLY A 141 -1.24 21.74 -12.32
CA GLY A 141 -0.73 20.38 -12.49
C GLY A 141 -1.72 19.32 -12.00
N ARG A 142 -1.39 18.07 -12.28
CA ARG A 142 -2.12 16.93 -11.73
C ARG A 142 -1.77 16.81 -10.25
N LYS A 143 -2.80 16.71 -9.41
CA LYS A 143 -2.66 16.46 -7.98
C LYS A 143 -2.69 14.96 -7.75
N GLN A 144 -1.73 14.44 -6.99
CA GLN A 144 -1.72 13.05 -6.56
C GLN A 144 -1.26 12.97 -5.11
N ILE A 145 -1.95 12.15 -4.30
CA ILE A 145 -1.50 11.85 -2.94
C ILE A 145 -0.40 10.80 -3.02
N ILE A 146 0.79 11.14 -2.54
CA ILE A 146 1.99 10.28 -2.52
C ILE A 146 2.29 9.74 -1.14
N GLY A 147 1.64 10.25 -0.09
CA GLY A 147 1.89 9.82 1.27
C GLY A 147 0.73 10.10 2.19
N THR A 148 0.62 9.30 3.24
CA THR A 148 -0.34 9.54 4.32
C THR A 148 0.26 9.11 5.65
N VAL A 149 -0.18 9.79 6.71
CA VAL A 149 0.12 9.45 8.10
C VAL A 149 -1.09 9.79 8.95
N ALA A 150 -1.52 8.86 9.79
CA ALA A 150 -2.64 9.05 10.70
C ALA A 150 -2.20 8.84 12.15
N VAL A 151 -2.84 9.58 13.06
CA VAL A 151 -2.58 9.49 14.50
C VAL A 151 -3.84 9.06 15.22
N MET A 152 -3.73 8.05 16.08
CA MET A 152 -4.81 7.61 16.96
C MET A 152 -4.41 7.76 18.42
N ARG A 153 -5.41 7.95 19.29
CA ARG A 153 -5.16 8.06 20.74
C ARG A 153 -4.71 6.72 21.30
N HIS A 154 -3.79 6.73 22.25
CA HIS A 154 -3.53 5.56 23.07
C HIS A 154 -4.76 5.26 23.95
N PHE A 155 -5.11 3.98 24.10
CA PHE A 155 -6.33 3.58 24.82
C PHE A 155 -6.25 3.89 26.33
N GLN A 156 -5.10 3.65 26.97
CA GLN A 156 -4.94 3.76 28.42
C GLN A 156 -4.35 5.10 28.89
N ASN A 157 -3.59 5.80 28.03
CA ASN A 157 -2.81 6.97 28.43
C ASN A 157 -3.23 8.14 27.55
N PRO A 158 -3.78 9.22 28.12
CA PRO A 158 -4.29 10.34 27.34
C PRO A 158 -3.19 11.13 26.63
N ASP A 159 -1.95 11.09 27.16
CA ASP A 159 -0.80 11.85 26.66
C ASP A 159 -0.03 11.11 25.56
N TRP A 160 -0.42 9.88 25.24
CA TRP A 160 0.24 9.05 24.23
C TRP A 160 -0.63 8.90 22.98
N ALA A 161 0.04 8.80 21.83
CA ALA A 161 -0.61 8.57 20.56
C ALA A 161 0.17 7.56 19.72
N TRP A 162 -0.55 6.81 18.90
CA TRP A 162 0.03 5.87 17.96
C TRP A 162 -0.05 6.43 16.55
N LEU A 163 1.06 6.33 15.83
CA LEU A 163 1.09 6.52 14.39
C LEU A 163 0.60 5.24 13.72
N PHE A 164 -0.30 5.40 12.75
CA PHE A 164 -0.81 4.32 11.93
C PHE A 164 -1.06 4.84 10.50
N ARG A 165 -1.20 3.94 9.52
CA ARG A 165 -1.25 4.31 8.08
C ARG A 165 -0.05 5.15 7.63
N VAL A 166 1.14 4.86 8.11
CA VAL A 166 2.35 5.52 7.59
C VAL A 166 2.70 4.83 6.29
N VAL A 167 2.41 5.49 5.17
CA VAL A 167 2.61 4.94 3.84
C VAL A 167 3.12 6.04 2.90
N THR A 168 4.10 5.69 2.08
CA THR A 168 4.62 6.50 0.98
C THR A 168 4.57 5.69 -0.31
N ASP A 169 4.26 6.35 -1.42
CA ASP A 169 4.40 5.77 -2.76
C ASP A 169 5.89 5.65 -3.08
N GLU A 170 6.36 4.45 -3.47
CA GLU A 170 7.78 4.15 -3.73
C GLU A 170 8.21 4.46 -5.18
N ARG A 171 7.49 5.34 -5.88
CA ARG A 171 7.76 5.71 -7.27
C ARG A 171 9.04 6.53 -7.46
#